data_AF-A0A945EES3-F1
#
_entry.id   AF-A0A945EES3-F1
#
_cell.length_a   1.000
_cell.length_b   1.000
_cell.length_c   1.000
_cell.angle_alpha   90.00
_cell.angle_beta   90.00
_cell.angle_gamma   90.00
#
_symmetry.space_group_name_H-M   'P 1'
#
loop_
_entity.id
_entity.type
_entity.pdbx_description
1 polymer ?
#
loop_
_entity_poly.entity_id
_entity_poly.type
_entity_poly.pdbx_seq_one_letter_code
_entity_poly.pdbx_strand_id
1 'polypeptide(L)'
;WLAWLITFNFVNITWVFFRAKEWDDAVKVLGGMVGLSGIKVHSVLYSKLSFLENYGIEFGVYDAIQLPALEILWFIFGFIIVLMFKNSIQKLDRFKMNYKTALWSGIVFVDGVLSLNKVSEFLYFNF
;
A
#
# COMPACT_ATOMS: atom_id res chain seq x y z
N TRP A 1 -12.65 -6.88 -15.91
CA TRP A 1 -11.55 -7.25 -15.00
C TRP A 1 -10.25 -7.41 -15.76
N LEU A 2 -10.21 -8.16 -16.88
CA LEU A 2 -8.96 -8.40 -17.63
C LEU A 2 -8.33 -7.12 -18.20
N ALA A 3 -9.14 -6.29 -18.90
CA ALA A 3 -8.66 -5.01 -19.43
C ALA A 3 -8.06 -4.13 -18.33
N TRP A 4 -8.75 -4.03 -17.18
CA TRP A 4 -8.27 -3.28 -16.01
C TRP A 4 -6.95 -3.82 -15.47
N LEU A 5 -6.82 -5.14 -15.31
CA LEU A 5 -5.59 -5.79 -14.83
C LEU A 5 -4.41 -5.53 -15.77
N ILE A 6 -4.64 -5.63 -17.08
CA ILE A 6 -3.61 -5.34 -18.09
C ILE A 6 -3.21 -3.87 -18.02
N THR A 7 -4.17 -2.93 -18.02
CA THR A 7 -3.86 -1.50 -17.94
C THR A 7 -3.16 -1.11 -16.64
N PHE A 8 -3.54 -1.73 -15.52
CA PHE A 8 -2.92 -1.47 -14.23
C PHE A 8 -1.45 -1.91 -14.24
N ASN A 9 -1.17 -3.14 -14.68
CA ASN A 9 0.20 -3.63 -14.76
C ASN A 9 1.02 -2.85 -15.80
N PHE A 10 0.42 -2.49 -16.94
CA PHE A 10 1.08 -1.67 -17.95
C PHE A 10 1.56 -0.32 -17.39
N VAL A 11 0.70 0.40 -16.67
CA VAL A 11 1.06 1.67 -16.04
C VAL A 11 2.15 1.48 -14.98
N ASN A 12 2.02 0.46 -14.12
CA ASN A 12 3.03 0.17 -13.10
C ASN A 12 4.41 -0.16 -13.70
N ILE A 13 4.47 -1.04 -14.71
CA ILE A 13 5.71 -1.40 -15.39
C ILE A 13 6.32 -0.17 -16.07
N THR A 14 5.50 0.63 -16.75
CA THR A 14 5.95 1.85 -17.43
C THR A 14 6.55 2.87 -16.46
N TRP A 15 5.94 3.05 -15.27
CA TRP A 15 6.49 3.92 -14.24
C TRP A 15 7.84 3.49 -13.68
N VAL A 16 8.14 2.19 -13.66
CA VAL A 16 9.47 1.70 -13.25
C VAL A 16 10.52 2.22 -14.22
N PHE A 17 10.31 2.10 -15.54
CA PHE A 17 11.26 2.58 -16.54
C PHE A 17 11.45 4.10 -16.52
N PHE A 18 10.39 4.88 -16.28
CA PHE A 18 10.51 6.33 -16.19
C PHE A 18 11.21 6.82 -14.92
N ARG A 19 11.27 6.01 -13.87
CA ARG A 19 11.91 6.37 -12.60
C ARG A 19 13.34 5.83 -12.47
N ALA A 20 13.65 4.72 -13.14
CA ALA A 20 14.98 4.13 -13.12
C ALA A 20 16.01 5.02 -13.84
N LYS A 21 17.25 5.06 -13.33
CA LYS A 21 18.35 5.80 -13.96
C LYS A 21 18.92 5.05 -15.16
N GLU A 22 18.94 3.72 -15.08
CA GLU A 22 19.52 2.83 -16.08
C GLU A 22 18.59 1.64 -16.37
N TRP A 23 18.81 0.98 -17.50
CA TRP A 23 18.02 -0.19 -17.91
C TRP A 23 18.12 -1.33 -16.88
N ASP A 24 19.33 -1.60 -16.38
CA ASP A 24 19.57 -2.68 -15.42
C ASP A 24 18.85 -2.45 -14.09
N ASP A 25 18.71 -1.18 -13.67
CA ASP A 25 17.93 -0.82 -12.48
C ASP A 25 16.45 -1.11 -12.67
N ALA A 26 15.89 -0.79 -13.85
CA ALA A 26 14.49 -1.09 -14.15
C ALA A 26 14.21 -2.59 -14.13
N VAL A 27 15.09 -3.40 -14.73
CA VAL A 27 14.96 -4.87 -14.76
C VAL A 27 15.07 -5.45 -13.35
N LYS A 28 15.98 -4.95 -12.51
CA LYS A 28 16.09 -5.37 -11.10
C LYS A 28 14.80 -5.08 -10.33
N VAL A 29 14.24 -3.89 -10.47
CA VAL A 29 12.98 -3.51 -9.80
C VAL A 29 11.83 -4.39 -10.26
N LEU A 30 11.69 -4.64 -11.57
CA LEU A 30 10.66 -5.54 -12.10
C LEU A 30 10.84 -6.98 -11.60
N GLY A 31 12.07 -7.48 -11.54
CA GLY A 31 12.38 -8.79 -10.95
C GLY A 31 11.95 -8.85 -9.48
N GLY A 32 12.21 -7.80 -8.70
CA GLY A 32 11.74 -7.67 -7.32
C GLY A 32 10.22 -7.64 -7.20
N MET A 33 9.51 -6.92 -8.09
CA MET A 33 8.05 -6.83 -8.09
C MET A 33 7.36 -8.18 -8.35
N VAL A 34 7.99 -9.05 -9.15
CA VAL A 34 7.48 -10.41 -9.45
C VAL A 34 7.95 -11.43 -8.40
N GLY A 35 8.81 -11.05 -7.46
CA GLY A 35 9.30 -11.92 -6.39
C GLY A 35 10.55 -12.75 -6.75
N LEU A 36 11.22 -12.44 -7.86
CA LEU A 36 12.46 -13.11 -8.29
C LEU A 36 13.68 -12.75 -7.40
N SER A 37 13.57 -11.72 -6.57
CA SER A 37 14.60 -11.34 -5.58
C SER A 37 14.48 -12.09 -4.24
N GLY A 38 13.66 -13.14 -4.19
CA GLY A 38 13.36 -13.88 -2.97
C GLY A 38 12.20 -13.26 -2.20
N ILE A 39 11.30 -14.11 -1.70
CA ILE A 39 10.20 -13.69 -0.85
C ILE A 39 10.58 -14.06 0.58
N LYS A 40 10.81 -13.04 1.41
CA LYS A 40 11.04 -13.22 2.84
C LYS A 40 9.75 -13.01 3.60
N VAL A 41 9.48 -13.85 4.60
CA VAL A 41 8.32 -13.73 5.50
C VAL A 41 8.82 -13.77 6.94
N HIS A 42 8.16 -13.00 7.84
CA HIS A 42 8.57 -12.96 9.24
C HIS A 42 8.48 -14.36 9.88
N SER A 43 9.54 -14.72 10.61
CA SER A 43 9.68 -15.98 11.36
C SER A 43 8.50 -16.35 12.28
N VAL A 44 7.72 -15.39 12.78
CA VAL A 44 6.51 -15.66 13.60
C VAL A 44 5.49 -16.51 12.85
N LEU A 45 5.41 -16.36 11.52
CA LEU A 45 4.50 -17.13 10.70
C LEU A 45 5.02 -18.53 10.32
N TYR A 46 6.28 -18.85 10.63
CA TYR A 46 6.89 -20.14 10.29
C TYR A 46 6.06 -21.32 10.80
N SER A 47 5.58 -21.24 12.05
CA SER A 47 4.76 -22.30 12.67
C SER A 47 3.47 -22.64 11.92
N LYS A 48 2.91 -21.70 11.13
CA LYS A 48 1.66 -21.88 10.38
C LYS A 48 1.88 -22.01 8.87
N LEU A 49 2.98 -21.45 8.35
CA LEU A 49 3.25 -21.32 6.92
C LEU A 49 4.52 -22.05 6.48
N SER A 50 5.12 -22.92 7.31
CA SER A 50 6.36 -23.64 6.98
C SER A 50 6.33 -24.38 5.64
N PHE A 51 5.16 -24.80 5.14
CA PHE A 51 5.03 -25.41 3.82
C PHE A 51 5.49 -24.51 2.67
N LEU A 52 5.47 -23.18 2.85
CA LEU A 52 5.92 -22.19 1.86
C LEU A 52 7.43 -22.25 1.59
N GLU A 53 8.22 -22.82 2.51
CA GLU A 53 9.66 -23.01 2.31
C GLU A 53 9.94 -23.89 1.08
N ASN A 54 9.09 -24.90 0.83
CA ASN A 54 9.17 -25.75 -0.36
C ASN A 54 8.90 -24.99 -1.68
N TYR A 55 8.34 -23.79 -1.60
CA TYR A 55 8.07 -22.90 -2.73
C TYR A 55 9.12 -21.79 -2.88
N GLY A 56 10.24 -21.88 -2.14
CA GLY A 56 11.34 -20.91 -2.21
C GLY A 56 11.11 -19.65 -1.38
N ILE A 57 10.23 -19.70 -0.37
CA ILE A 57 9.97 -18.60 0.56
C ILE A 57 10.85 -18.76 1.80
N GLU A 58 11.68 -17.77 2.06
CA GLU A 58 12.59 -17.75 3.20
C GLU A 58 11.91 -17.14 4.43
N PHE A 59 12.11 -17.75 5.60
CA PHE A 59 11.60 -17.22 6.87
C PHE A 59 12.71 -16.52 7.64
N GLY A 60 12.55 -15.22 7.88
CA GLY A 60 13.57 -14.40 8.53
C GLY A 60 13.04 -13.04 8.97
N VAL A 61 13.85 -12.29 9.71
CA VAL A 61 13.55 -10.88 10.00
C VAL A 61 13.87 -10.07 8.74
N TYR A 62 13.04 -9.09 8.42
CA TYR A 62 13.32 -8.18 7.29
C TYR A 62 14.45 -7.23 7.68
N ASP A 63 15.70 -7.59 7.34
CA ASP A 63 16.89 -6.81 7.72
C ASP A 63 16.82 -5.34 7.26
N ALA A 64 16.16 -5.07 6.13
CA ALA A 64 16.05 -3.74 5.54
C ALA A 64 15.03 -2.81 6.23
N ILE A 65 14.03 -3.36 6.93
CA ILE A 65 12.89 -2.58 7.47
C ILE A 65 12.77 -2.78 8.99
N GLN A 66 13.48 -3.74 9.58
CA GLN A 66 13.39 -4.13 11.00
C GLN A 66 11.93 -4.24 11.48
N LEU A 67 11.06 -4.75 10.60
CA LEU A 67 9.62 -4.77 10.78
C LEU A 67 9.26 -5.60 12.03
N PRO A 68 8.78 -4.98 13.13
CA PRO A 68 8.40 -5.70 14.32
C PRO A 68 7.19 -6.59 14.03
N ALA A 69 7.11 -7.75 14.71
CA ALA A 69 5.98 -8.67 14.55
C ALA A 69 4.60 -8.01 14.81
N LEU A 70 4.55 -6.94 15.61
CA LEU A 70 3.34 -6.19 15.91
C LEU A 70 2.80 -5.42 14.69
N GLU A 71 3.66 -4.98 13.77
CA GLU A 71 3.23 -4.26 12.56
C GLU A 71 2.49 -5.17 11.57
N ILE A 72 2.75 -6.47 11.59
CA ILE A 72 1.97 -7.45 10.82
C ILE A 72 0.50 -7.39 11.24
N LEU A 73 0.22 -7.17 12.53
CA LEU A 73 -1.15 -7.03 13.03
C LEU A 73 -1.82 -5.77 12.47
N TRP A 74 -1.08 -4.67 12.31
CA TRP A 74 -1.60 -3.45 11.67
C TRP A 74 -1.96 -3.67 10.21
N PHE A 75 -1.16 -4.44 9.45
CA PHE A 75 -1.52 -4.79 8.07
C PHE A 75 -2.77 -5.65 8.00
N ILE A 76 -2.90 -6.65 8.87
CA ILE A 76 -4.11 -7.48 8.95
C ILE A 76 -5.32 -6.62 9.32
N PHE A 77 -5.17 -5.76 10.32
CA PHE A 77 -6.23 -4.86 10.75
C PHE A 77 -6.66 -3.89 9.64
N GLY A 78 -5.69 -3.27 8.95
CA GLY A 78 -5.94 -2.42 7.78
C GLY A 78 -6.66 -3.16 6.66
N PHE A 79 -6.25 -4.40 6.37
CA PHE A 79 -6.92 -5.25 5.39
C PHE A 79 -8.37 -5.54 5.76
N ILE A 80 -8.65 -5.85 7.03
CA ILE A 80 -10.02 -6.04 7.53
C ILE A 80 -10.85 -4.75 7.37
N ILE A 81 -10.30 -3.59 7.72
CA ILE A 81 -10.98 -2.30 7.51
C ILE A 81 -11.30 -2.11 6.04
N VAL A 82 -10.35 -2.33 5.13
CA VAL A 82 -10.58 -2.16 3.69
C VAL A 82 -11.72 -3.05 3.19
N LEU A 83 -11.85 -4.28 3.70
CA LEU A 83 -12.94 -5.19 3.32
C LEU A 83 -14.30 -4.82 3.95
N MET A 84 -14.29 -4.32 5.19
CA MET A 84 -15.53 -3.96 5.90
C MET A 84 -16.15 -2.66 5.41
N PHE A 85 -15.33 -1.69 5.02
CA PHE A 85 -15.80 -0.35 4.66
C PHE A 85 -16.07 -0.25 3.16
N LYS A 86 -17.21 0.35 2.81
CA LYS A 86 -17.55 0.65 1.42
C LYS A 86 -16.57 1.65 0.84
N ASN A 87 -16.11 1.38 -0.38
CA ASN A 87 -15.28 2.32 -1.14
C ASN A 87 -16.08 3.60 -1.47
N SER A 88 -15.38 4.65 -1.92
CA SER A 88 -15.99 5.95 -2.20
C SER A 88 -17.09 5.87 -3.26
N ILE A 89 -16.91 5.06 -4.30
CA ILE A 89 -17.89 4.90 -5.38
C ILE A 89 -19.20 4.26 -4.88
N GLN A 90 -19.11 3.23 -4.03
CA GLN A 90 -20.27 2.59 -3.41
C GLN A 90 -21.01 3.51 -2.42
N LYS A 91 -20.31 4.48 -1.82
CA LYS A 91 -20.93 5.51 -0.99
C LYS A 91 -21.69 6.54 -1.83
N LEU A 92 -21.20 6.84 -3.04
CA LEU A 92 -21.83 7.77 -3.97
C LEU A 92 -23.19 7.26 -4.44
N ASP A 93 -23.32 5.96 -4.73
CA ASP A 93 -24.59 5.35 -5.17
C ASP A 93 -25.74 5.52 -4.15
N ARG A 94 -25.41 5.67 -2.87
CA ARG A 94 -26.38 5.88 -1.78
C ARG A 94 -26.35 7.31 -1.25
N PHE A 95 -25.66 8.21 -1.93
CA PHE A 95 -25.53 9.59 -1.51
C PHE A 95 -26.89 10.26 -1.57
N LYS A 96 -27.34 10.75 -0.41
CA LYS A 96 -28.54 11.58 -0.29
C LYS A 96 -28.13 12.92 0.29
N MET A 97 -28.50 13.98 -0.42
CA MET A 97 -28.32 15.35 0.02
C MET A 97 -29.28 15.61 1.19
N ASN A 98 -28.76 15.55 2.41
CA ASN A 98 -29.50 15.81 3.65
C ASN A 98 -28.68 16.74 4.53
N TYR A 99 -29.33 17.51 5.40
CA TYR A 99 -28.68 18.44 6.32
C TYR A 99 -27.64 17.75 7.22
N LYS A 100 -27.88 16.48 7.59
CA LYS A 100 -26.90 15.67 8.35
C LYS A 100 -25.62 15.40 7.54
N THR A 101 -25.76 14.99 6.28
CA THR A 101 -24.61 14.72 5.39
C THR A 101 -23.84 16.01 5.11
N ALA A 102 -24.55 17.12 4.89
CA ALA A 102 -23.97 18.44 4.69
C ALA A 102 -23.20 18.91 5.93
N LEU A 103 -23.79 18.77 7.13
CA LEU A 103 -23.13 19.10 8.39
C LEU A 103 -21.85 18.30 8.60
N TRP A 104 -21.90 16.97 8.44
CA TRP A 104 -20.73 16.10 8.56
C TRP A 104 -19.65 16.45 7.54
N SER A 105 -20.02 16.72 6.28
CA SER A 105 -19.06 17.14 5.27
C SER A 105 -18.42 18.50 5.59
N GLY A 106 -19.18 19.43 6.17
CA GLY A 106 -18.68 20.73 6.60
C GLY A 106 -17.68 20.62 7.75
N ILE A 107 -17.96 19.79 8.76
CA ILE A 107 -17.04 19.54 9.88
C ILE A 107 -15.72 18.96 9.34
N VAL A 108 -15.80 17.88 8.56
CA VAL A 108 -14.60 17.23 7.98
C VAL A 108 -13.82 18.19 7.06
N PHE A 109 -14.52 19.05 6.32
CA PHE A 109 -13.89 20.06 5.48
C PHE A 109 -13.13 21.11 6.30
N VAL A 110 -13.74 21.65 7.36
CA VAL A 110 -13.09 22.62 8.26
C VAL A 110 -11.88 21.98 8.93
N ASP A 111 -12.01 20.76 9.46
CA ASP A 111 -10.90 20.02 10.05
C ASP A 111 -9.77 19.80 9.04
N GLY A 112 -10.11 19.44 7.80
CA GLY A 112 -9.15 19.30 6.70
C GLY A 112 -8.41 20.60 6.40
N VAL A 113 -9.12 21.73 6.30
CA VAL A 113 -8.53 23.05 6.04
C VAL A 113 -7.63 23.49 7.19
N LEU A 114 -8.04 23.29 8.44
CA LEU A 114 -7.21 23.60 9.61
C LEU A 114 -5.94 22.74 9.65
N SER A 115 -6.02 21.49 9.18
CA SER A 115 -4.87 20.59 9.08
C SER A 115 -3.87 20.98 7.98
N LEU A 116 -4.24 21.78 6.98
CA LEU A 116 -3.33 22.24 5.93
C LEU A 116 -2.21 23.14 6.47
N ASN A 117 -2.43 23.85 7.59
CA ASN A 117 -1.41 24.68 8.22
C ASN A 117 -0.29 23.87 8.88
N LYS A 118 -0.45 22.54 9.03
CA LYS A 118 0.64 21.64 9.44
C LYS A 118 1.49 21.24 8.23
N VAL A 119 1.92 22.23 7.44
CA VAL A 119 2.89 22.00 6.36
C VAL A 119 4.17 21.53 7.04
N SER A 120 4.41 20.22 7.00
CA SER A 120 5.76 19.70 7.15
C SER A 120 6.57 20.35 6.04
N GLU A 121 7.60 21.12 6.39
CA GLU A 121 8.62 21.49 5.41
C GLU A 121 9.03 20.20 4.70
N PHE A 122 8.84 20.20 3.38
CA PHE A 122 9.21 19.07 2.56
C PHE A 122 10.71 18.83 2.80
N LEU A 123 11.08 17.60 3.13
CA LEU A 123 12.43 17.14 3.50
C LEU A 123 13.56 17.48 2.49
N TYR A 124 13.29 18.25 1.42
CA TYR A 124 14.27 18.69 0.44
C TYR A 124 15.24 19.77 0.94
N PHE A 125 15.02 20.38 2.11
CA PHE A 125 15.99 21.33 2.68
C PHE A 125 17.15 20.67 3.45
N ASN A 126 17.14 19.33 3.60
CA ASN A 126 18.23 18.56 4.22
C ASN A 126 19.02 17.70 3.21
N PHE A 127 19.22 18.22 1.99
CA PHE A 127 20.21 17.70 1.04
C PHE A 127 21.15 18.82 0.60
#